data_AF-K2FJB7-F1
#
_entry.id   AF-K2FJB7-F1
#
_cell.length_a   1.000
_cell.length_b   1.000
_cell.length_c   1.000
_cell.angle_alpha   90.00
_cell.angle_beta   90.00
_cell.angle_gamma   90.00
#
_symmetry.space_group_name_H-M   'P 1'
#
loop_
_entity.id
_entity.type
_entity.pdbx_description
1 polymer ?
#
loop_
_entity_poly.entity_id
_entity_poly.type
_entity_poly.pdbx_seq_one_letter_code
_entity_poly.pdbx_strand_id
1 'polypeptide(L)' 'MTDLSDQPTIPTLTKDSVPLLPKKIGPYKIESLLKKGGMSFLYLGVHPDSLRPIVIKVLSPKFIKNEEVAQRFLK' A
#
# COMPACT_ATOMS: atom_id res chain seq x y z
N MET A 1 9.85 -39.58 15.06
CA MET A 1 8.78 -38.96 14.25
C MET A 1 8.37 -37.71 14.99
N THR A 2 8.91 -36.57 14.60
CA THR A 2 8.71 -35.30 15.33
C THR A 2 7.48 -34.62 14.76
N ASP A 3 6.48 -34.45 15.62
CA ASP A 3 5.15 -33.92 15.32
C ASP A 3 5.25 -32.44 14.90
N LEU A 4 4.78 -32.13 13.69
CA LEU A 4 4.87 -30.79 13.06
C LEU A 4 3.77 -29.82 13.53
N SER A 5 3.01 -30.17 14.57
CA SER A 5 1.71 -29.55 14.88
C SER A 5 1.79 -28.31 15.80
N ASP A 6 2.93 -28.03 16.42
CA ASP A 6 3.09 -26.93 17.39
C ASP A 6 3.84 -25.73 16.80
N GLN A 7 3.48 -25.32 15.57
CA GLN A 7 3.93 -24.02 15.09
C GLN A 7 2.98 -22.94 15.61
N PRO A 8 3.46 -21.99 16.45
CA PRO A 8 2.65 -20.85 16.87
C PRO A 8 2.24 -20.06 15.63
N THR A 9 0.96 -20.08 15.29
CA THR A 9 0.37 -19.35 14.15
C THR A 9 0.20 -17.86 14.43
N ILE A 10 0.79 -17.36 15.52
CA ILE A 10 0.89 -15.93 15.77
C ILE A 10 1.63 -15.37 14.56
N PRO A 11 1.00 -14.54 13.71
CA PRO A 11 1.73 -13.87 12.67
C PRO A 11 2.83 -13.14 13.38
N THR A 12 4.09 -13.51 13.11
CA THR A 12 5.21 -12.63 13.40
C THR A 12 4.77 -11.31 12.80
N LEU A 13 4.37 -10.35 13.65
CA LEU A 13 4.28 -8.94 13.32
C LEU A 13 5.71 -8.60 12.98
N THR A 14 6.08 -8.97 11.75
CA THR A 14 7.24 -8.49 11.07
C THR A 14 7.08 -7.00 11.26
N LYS A 15 8.06 -6.44 11.96
CA LYS A 15 8.31 -5.02 12.06
C LYS A 15 8.68 -4.53 10.65
N ASP A 16 7.79 -4.78 9.70
CA ASP A 16 7.68 -4.14 8.42
C ASP A 16 7.38 -2.70 8.82
N SER A 17 8.46 -1.94 8.99
CA SER A 17 8.49 -0.49 9.05
C SER A 17 7.28 0.04 8.32
N VAL A 18 6.29 0.53 9.08
CA VAL A 18 5.04 1.07 8.53
C VAL A 18 5.45 1.95 7.36
N PRO A 19 5.06 1.61 6.11
CA PRO A 19 5.54 2.34 4.96
C PRO A 19 5.23 3.80 5.21
N LEU A 20 6.26 4.64 5.19
CA LEU A 20 6.14 6.04 5.56
C LEU A 20 4.98 6.63 4.76
N LEU A 21 3.89 6.99 5.44
CA LEU A 21 2.68 7.45 4.77
C LEU A 21 3.01 8.78 4.09
N PRO A 22 2.90 8.88 2.76
CA PRO A 22 3.16 10.14 2.07
C PRO A 22 2.15 11.16 2.58
N LYS A 23 2.57 12.37 2.95
CA LYS A 23 1.65 13.38 3.50
C LYS A 23 0.69 13.94 2.43
N LYS A 24 1.10 13.93 1.16
CA LYS A 24 0.39 14.53 0.04
C LYS A 24 0.75 13.79 -1.26
N ILE A 25 -0.24 13.61 -2.14
CA ILE A 25 -0.05 13.12 -3.52
C ILE A 25 -0.87 14.02 -4.44
N GLY A 26 -0.20 14.71 -5.36
CA GLY A 26 -0.86 15.73 -6.19
C GLY A 26 -1.53 16.79 -5.31
N PRO A 27 -2.78 17.22 -5.59
CA PRO A 27 -3.49 18.18 -4.75
C PRO A 27 -4.06 17.57 -3.45
N TYR A 28 -4.04 16.24 -3.31
CA TYR A 28 -4.74 15.54 -2.22
C TYR A 28 -3.84 15.35 -1.00
N LYS A 29 -4.37 15.69 0.18
CA LYS A 29 -3.79 15.28 1.46
C LYS A 29 -4.08 13.80 1.67
N ILE A 30 -3.10 13.03 2.14
CA ILE A 30 -3.29 11.61 2.43
C ILE A 30 -3.60 11.44 3.90
N GLU A 31 -4.74 10.80 4.18
CA GLU A 31 -5.20 10.55 5.54
C GLU A 31 -4.71 9.19 6.05
N SER A 32 -4.77 8.15 5.20
CA SER A 32 -4.41 6.79 5.62
C SER A 32 -4.09 5.86 4.45
N LEU A 33 -3.40 4.75 4.75
CA LEU A 33 -3.31 3.59 3.87
C LEU A 33 -4.57 2.74 4.06
N LEU A 34 -5.34 2.55 2.99
CA LEU A 34 -6.53 1.69 2.98
C LEU A 34 -6.15 0.23 2.78
N LYS A 35 -5.26 -0.06 1.82
CA LYS A 35 -4.89 -1.43 1.48
C LYS A 35 -3.52 -1.51 0.81
N LYS A 36 -2.77 -2.56 1.15
CA LYS A 36 -1.60 -3.01 0.39
C LYS A 36 -2.04 -4.16 -0.51
N GLY A 37 -2.05 -3.93 -1.82
CA GLY A 37 -2.21 -4.98 -2.82
C GLY A 37 -0.86 -5.60 -3.19
N GLY A 38 -0.87 -6.58 -4.11
CA GLY A 38 0.36 -7.20 -4.59
C GLY A 38 1.30 -6.20 -5.28
N MET A 39 0.75 -5.36 -6.16
CA MET A 39 1.53 -4.40 -6.98
C MET A 39 1.40 -2.95 -6.51
N SER A 40 0.40 -2.62 -5.70
CA SER A 40 0.02 -1.23 -5.42
C SER A 40 -0.39 -0.98 -3.98
N PHE A 41 -0.27 0.26 -3.55
CA PHE A 41 -0.88 0.79 -2.33
C PHE A 41 -2.15 1.57 -2.69
N LEU A 42 -3.20 1.41 -1.90
CA LEU A 42 -4.41 2.23 -1.96
C LEU A 42 -4.41 3.16 -0.76
N TYR A 43 -4.40 4.46 -1.00
CA TYR A 43 -4.48 5.49 0.03
C TYR A 43 -5.85 6.18 0.01
N LEU A 44 -6.31 6.61 1.17
CA LEU A 44 -7.39 7.56 1.29
C LEU A 44 -6.80 8.96 1.17
N GLY A 45 -7.14 9.65 0.08
CA GLY A 45 -6.84 11.05 -0.14
C GLY A 45 -8.06 11.92 0.10
N VAL A 46 -7.85 13.17 0.50
CA VAL A 46 -8.91 14.19 0.61
C VAL A 46 -8.44 15.45 -0.09
N HIS A 47 -9.29 16.02 -0.95
CA HIS A 47 -9.00 17.31 -1.54
C HIS A 47 -9.17 18.41 -0.47
N PRO A 48 -8.18 19.27 -0.23
CA PRO A 48 -8.20 20.20 0.90
C PRO A 48 -9.39 21.15 0.86
N ASP A 49 -9.77 21.66 -0.31
CA ASP A 49 -10.87 22.63 -0.43
C ASP A 49 -12.27 22.01 -0.42
N SER A 50 -12.46 20.89 -1.12
CA SER A 50 -13.79 20.28 -1.26
C SER A 50 -14.09 19.25 -0.18
N LEU A 51 -13.09 18.85 0.62
CA LEU A 51 -13.14 17.79 1.62
C LEU A 51 -13.68 16.45 1.09
N ARG A 52 -13.67 16.27 -0.24
CA ARG A 52 -14.17 15.05 -0.88
C ARG A 52 -13.13 13.93 -0.73
N PRO A 53 -13.50 12.77 -0.16
CA PRO A 53 -12.61 11.63 -0.08
C PRO A 53 -12.46 10.94 -1.44
N ILE A 54 -11.25 10.51 -1.76
CA ILE A 54 -10.90 9.76 -2.97
C ILE A 54 -9.91 8.64 -2.65
N VAL A 55 -9.99 7.54 -3.40
CA VAL A 55 -8.98 6.48 -3.33
C VAL A 55 -7.86 6.76 -4.33
N ILE A 56 -6.63 6.84 -3.84
CA ILE A 56 -5.43 7.06 -4.66
C ILE A 56 -4.66 5.75 -4.74
N LYS A 57 -4.62 5.15 -5.93
CA LYS A 57 -3.85 3.93 -6.21
C LYS A 57 -2.43 4.34 -6.62
N VAL A 58 -1.43 3.78 -5.95
CA VAL A 58 -0.01 4.10 -6.14
C VAL A 58 0.74 2.80 -6.45
N LEU A 59 1.51 2.79 -7.53
CA LEU A 59 2.39 1.67 -7.86
C LEU A 59 3.46 1.52 -6.78
N SER A 60 3.68 0.31 -6.29
CA SER A 60 4.73 0.07 -5.30
C SER A 60 6.11 0.40 -5.89
N PRO A 61 7.00 1.07 -5.14
CA PRO A 61 8.34 1.44 -5.62
C PRO A 61 9.16 0.27 -6.17
N LYS A 62 8.89 -0.94 -5.69
CA LYS A 62 9.52 -2.19 -6.15
C LYS A 62 9.28 -2.48 -7.64
N PHE A 63 8.21 -1.93 -8.23
CA PHE A 63 7.81 -2.20 -9.61
C PHE A 63 8.06 -1.03 -10.56
N ILE A 64 8.57 0.12 -10.08
CA ILE A 64 8.78 1.31 -10.93
C ILE A 64 9.73 1.03 -12.10
N LYS A 65 10.75 0.18 -11.90
CA LYS A 65 11.72 -0.19 -12.95
C LYS A 65 11.21 -1.24 -13.94
N ASN A 66 10.07 -1.87 -13.66
CA ASN A 66 9.50 -2.86 -14.56
C ASN A 66 8.43 -2.18 -15.43
N GLU A 67 8.82 -1.82 -16.65
CA GLU A 67 7.96 -1.12 -17.60
C GLU A 67 6.67 -1.89 -17.89
N GLU A 68 6.73 -3.21 -18.02
CA GLU A 68 5.54 -4.03 -18.26
C GLU A 68 4.54 -3.92 -17.10
N VAL A 69 5.01 -3.98 -15.86
CA VAL A 69 4.15 -3.84 -14.68
C VAL A 69 3.60 -2.42 -14.58
N ALA A 70 4.40 -1.41 -14.90
CA ALA A 70 3.94 -0.02 -14.96
C ALA A 70 2.85 0.18 -16.03
N GLN A 71 3.01 -0.41 -17.21
CA GLN A 71 2.00 -0.39 -18.28
C GLN A 71 0.71 -1.09 -17.85
N ARG A 72 0.80 -2.25 -17.19
CA ARG A 72 -0.38 -2.95 -16.64
C ARG A 72 -1.07 -2.16 -15.55
N PHE A 73 -0.36 -1.31 -14.82
CA PHE A 73 -0.91 -0.47 -13.77
C PHE A 73 -1.70 0.73 -14.32
N LEU A 74 -1.31 1.25 -15.48
CA LEU A 74 -1.93 2.41 -16.14
C LEU A 74 -3.17 2.06 -16.98
N LYS A 75 -3.34 0.78 -17.33
CA LYS A 75 -4.54 0.25 -17.98
C LYS A 75 -5.69 0.08 -16.98
#